data_AF-A0A3P7IH33-F1
#
_entry.id   AF-A0A3P7IH33-F1
#
_cell.length_a   1.000
_cell.length_b   1.000
_cell.length_c   1.000
_cell.angle_alpha   90.00
_cell.angle_beta   90.00
_cell.angle_gamma   90.00
#
_symmetry.space_group_name_H-M   'P 1'
#
loop_
_entity.id
_entity.type
_entity.pdbx_description
1 polymer ?
#
loop_
_entity_poly.entity_id
_entity_poly.type
_entity_poly.pdbx_seq_one_letter_code
_entity_poly.pdbx_strand_id
1 'polypeptide(L)'
;MKIESMSMHLDDNTFIGDRKNTVTVRISRKIKTPYLSCFVTHYDLQFQDLDSGGCFVAREVIEEKRKILKVGMTYPEETRYTAALRVFAQFTKWIKAESLCVTMSPTNAEVERMRDIIPKNQKFSCNIFGVETKNPSLAKLFMEHLQPGCSLLMNEYTQLDGDESMLDHDFFDTDVVSLIVKFLTLGH
;
A
#
# COMPACT_ATOMS: atom_id res chain seq x y z
N MET A 1 -12.31 4.78 18.02
CA MET A 1 -12.08 5.40 16.69
C MET A 1 -11.86 4.26 15.69
N LYS A 2 -12.68 4.14 14.63
CA LYS A 2 -12.55 3.04 13.65
C LYS A 2 -11.91 3.59 12.36
N ILE A 3 -10.77 3.03 11.96
CA ILE A 3 -10.12 3.30 10.66
C ILE A 3 -10.63 2.22 9.71
N GLU A 4 -11.09 2.62 8.51
CA GLU A 4 -11.67 1.67 7.57
C GLU A 4 -10.60 1.06 6.69
N SER A 5 -9.73 1.87 6.13
CA SER A 5 -8.68 1.38 5.26
C SER A 5 -7.41 2.18 5.40
N MET A 6 -6.30 1.50 5.17
CA MET A 6 -5.02 2.12 4.95
C MET A 6 -4.44 1.54 3.68
N SER A 7 -3.82 2.37 2.87
CA SER A 7 -3.29 1.94 1.60
C SER A 7 -1.99 2.62 1.26
N MET A 8 -1.19 1.95 0.44
CA MET A 8 0.03 2.47 -0.13
C MET A 8 -0.07 2.30 -1.63
N HIS A 9 -0.11 3.38 -2.38
CA HIS A 9 -0.27 3.35 -3.82
C HIS A 9 0.86 4.11 -4.50
N LEU A 10 1.36 3.57 -5.61
CA LEU A 10 2.07 4.33 -6.61
C LEU A 10 1.02 5.14 -7.38
N ASP A 11 1.11 6.46 -7.28
CA ASP A 11 0.19 7.35 -7.99
C ASP A 11 0.63 7.47 -9.45
N ASP A 12 -0.05 6.74 -10.33
CA ASP A 12 -0.27 7.22 -11.70
C ASP A 12 -1.67 7.81 -11.89
N ASN A 13 -2.61 7.59 -10.94
CA ASN A 13 -4.04 7.91 -11.15
C ASN A 13 -4.87 8.25 -9.88
N THR A 14 -4.33 8.84 -8.81
CA THR A 14 -5.25 9.55 -7.89
C THR A 14 -5.72 10.86 -8.49
N PHE A 15 -6.97 11.20 -8.17
CA PHE A 15 -7.76 12.38 -8.53
C PHE A 15 -7.08 13.77 -8.36
N ILE A 16 -5.78 13.84 -8.03
CA ILE A 16 -5.03 15.06 -7.73
C ILE A 16 -3.80 15.14 -8.65
N GLY A 17 -4.07 15.29 -9.95
CA GLY A 17 -3.09 15.70 -10.95
C GLY A 17 -2.05 14.64 -11.33
N ASP A 18 -1.49 14.82 -12.52
CA ASP A 18 -0.47 13.99 -13.14
C ASP A 18 0.85 14.08 -12.32
N ARG A 19 0.93 13.35 -11.20
CA ARG A 19 2.11 13.29 -10.32
C ARG A 19 2.94 12.06 -10.65
N LYS A 20 3.44 12.00 -11.88
CA LYS A 20 4.44 11.01 -12.30
C LYS A 20 5.52 10.93 -11.23
N ASN A 21 5.81 9.72 -10.77
CA ASN A 21 6.90 9.44 -9.82
C ASN A 21 6.63 9.77 -8.33
N THR A 22 5.38 9.73 -7.84
CA THR A 22 5.07 9.81 -6.39
C THR A 22 4.58 8.48 -5.81
N VAL A 23 5.03 8.11 -4.60
CA VAL A 23 4.40 7.03 -3.81
C VAL A 23 3.59 7.66 -2.68
N THR A 24 2.31 7.30 -2.57
CA THR A 24 1.38 7.85 -1.57
C THR A 24 1.03 6.78 -0.54
N VAL A 25 1.28 7.07 0.74
CA VAL A 25 0.70 6.34 1.87
C VAL A 25 -0.54 7.08 2.33
N ARG A 26 -1.71 6.46 2.16
CA ARG A 26 -3.02 7.03 2.47
C ARG A 26 -3.68 6.31 3.63
N ILE A 27 -4.16 7.06 4.61
CA ILE A 27 -5.03 6.55 5.67
C ILE A 27 -6.44 7.09 5.43
N SER A 28 -7.40 6.19 5.25
CA SER A 28 -8.80 6.54 5.00
C SER A 28 -9.67 6.21 6.20
N ARG A 29 -10.48 7.18 6.59
CA ARG A 29 -11.39 7.05 7.73
C ARG A 29 -12.80 7.42 7.31
N LYS A 30 -13.77 6.57 7.64
CA LYS A 30 -15.18 6.92 7.58
C LYS A 30 -15.64 7.56 8.86
N ILE A 31 -16.34 8.67 8.70
CA ILE A 31 -17.00 9.38 9.78
C ILE A 31 -18.51 9.18 9.54
N LYS A 32 -19.13 8.40 10.42
CA LYS A 32 -20.59 8.30 10.48
C LYS A 32 -21.11 9.54 11.20
N THR A 33 -21.90 10.34 10.50
CA THR A 33 -22.62 11.45 11.13
C THR A 33 -24.03 10.99 11.53
N PRO A 34 -24.70 11.68 12.48
CA PRO A 34 -26.08 11.35 12.86
C PRO A 34 -27.10 11.46 11.72
N TYR A 35 -26.74 12.12 10.60
CA TYR A 35 -27.64 12.48 9.51
C TYR A 35 -27.48 11.62 8.26
N LEU A 36 -27.14 10.33 8.43
CA LEU A 36 -27.01 9.30 7.37
C LEU A 36 -25.93 9.55 6.30
N SER A 37 -25.27 10.70 6.28
CA SER A 37 -24.13 10.95 5.39
C SER A 37 -22.85 10.32 5.94
N CYS A 38 -22.25 9.47 5.10
CA CYS A 38 -20.94 8.88 5.29
C CYS A 38 -19.90 9.78 4.61
N PHE A 39 -19.02 10.39 5.39
CA PHE A 39 -17.85 11.09 4.86
C PHE A 39 -16.62 10.22 4.99
N VAL A 40 -15.80 10.15 3.94
CA VAL A 40 -14.47 9.56 3.99
C VAL A 40 -13.46 10.69 4.02
N THR A 41 -12.60 10.71 5.03
CA THR A 41 -11.46 11.63 5.14
C THR A 41 -10.19 10.89 4.84
N HIS A 42 -9.32 11.48 4.03
CA HIS A 42 -8.02 10.93 3.67
C HIS A 42 -6.89 11.74 4.31
N TYR A 43 -5.87 11.03 4.78
CA TYR A 43 -4.60 11.60 5.20
C TYR A 43 -3.51 11.01 4.32
N ASP A 44 -2.95 11.83 3.46
CA ASP A 44 -1.98 11.41 2.44
C ASP A 44 -0.58 11.90 2.82
N LEU A 45 0.37 10.96 2.83
CA LEU A 45 1.79 11.22 2.86
C LEU A 45 2.38 10.84 1.51
N GLN A 46 3.08 11.78 0.88
CA GLN A 46 3.62 11.65 -0.46
C GLN A 46 5.13 11.57 -0.39
N PHE A 47 5.69 10.53 -0.98
CA PHE A 47 7.12 10.28 -1.06
C PHE A 47 7.59 10.54 -2.48
N GLN A 48 8.56 11.43 -2.62
CA GLN A 48 9.10 11.90 -3.90
C GLN A 48 10.62 11.79 -3.86
N ASP A 49 11.20 11.40 -4.99
CA ASP A 49 12.66 11.29 -5.11
C ASP A 49 13.31 12.68 -5.07
N LEU A 50 14.54 12.75 -4.56
CA LEU A 50 15.39 13.93 -4.65
C LEU A 50 16.34 13.79 -5.84
N ASP A 51 16.61 14.89 -6.55
CA ASP A 51 17.56 14.92 -7.67
C ASP A 51 18.97 14.47 -7.24
N SER A 52 19.34 14.73 -5.98
CA SER A 52 20.63 14.32 -5.39
C SER A 52 20.71 12.83 -5.02
N GLY A 53 19.63 12.07 -5.23
CA GLY A 53 19.43 10.76 -4.64
C GLY A 53 18.74 10.83 -3.27
N GLY A 54 18.08 9.73 -2.90
CA GLY A 54 17.20 9.65 -1.74
C GLY A 54 15.77 10.11 -2.04
N CYS A 55 14.97 10.33 -0.99
CA CYS A 55 13.60 10.83 -1.13
C CYS A 55 13.20 11.74 0.04
N PHE A 56 12.07 12.43 -0.08
CA PHE A 56 11.46 13.19 1.02
C PHE A 56 9.98 12.87 1.13
N VAL A 57 9.43 13.04 2.34
CA VAL A 57 7.99 12.98 2.57
C VAL A 57 7.39 14.37 2.59
N ALA A 58 6.22 14.55 1.97
CA ALA A 58 5.42 15.74 2.03
C ALA A 58 3.96 15.40 2.31
N ARG A 59 3.21 16.38 2.81
CA ARG A 59 1.75 16.28 2.94
C ARG A 59 1.10 17.55 2.42
N GLU A 60 -0.08 17.41 1.83
CA GLU A 60 -0.90 18.56 1.43
C GLU A 60 -1.68 19.09 2.65
N VAL A 61 -1.61 20.39 2.88
CA VAL A 61 -2.38 21.09 3.91
C VAL A 61 -3.12 22.27 3.30
N ILE A 62 -4.29 22.61 3.86
CA ILE A 62 -5.02 23.82 3.49
C ILE A 62 -4.65 24.90 4.51
N GLU A 63 -3.90 25.91 4.07
CA GLU A 63 -3.56 27.09 4.85
C GLU A 63 -4.12 28.32 4.13
N GLU A 64 -4.84 29.19 4.86
CA GLU A 64 -5.44 30.42 4.30
C GLU A 64 -6.28 30.20 3.02
N LYS A 65 -7.03 29.09 2.97
CA LYS A 65 -7.82 28.63 1.80
C LYS A 65 -6.99 28.26 0.56
N ARG A 66 -5.68 28.08 0.70
CA ARG A 66 -4.76 27.62 -0.35
C ARG A 66 -4.23 26.23 -0.01
N LYS A 67 -4.06 25.40 -1.03
CA LYS A 67 -3.37 24.10 -0.90
C LYS A 67 -1.87 24.35 -0.92
N ILE A 68 -1.18 23.93 0.14
CA ILE A 68 0.27 24.05 0.29
C ILE A 68 0.85 22.66 0.55
N LEU A 69 2.00 22.36 -0.05
CA LEU A 69 2.79 21.18 0.28
C LEU A 69 3.70 21.50 1.46
N LYS A 70 3.49 20.79 2.57
CA LYS A 70 4.38 20.85 3.72
C LYS A 70 5.37 19.71 3.64
N VAL A 71 6.62 20.05 3.35
CA VAL A 71 7.74 19.09 3.35
C VAL A 71 8.04 18.66 4.78
N GLY A 72 8.22 17.36 4.97
CA GLY A 72 8.56 16.71 6.21
C GLY A 72 10.01 16.25 6.22
N MET A 73 10.22 15.00 6.61
CA MET A 73 11.56 14.40 6.70
C MET A 73 12.14 14.03 5.34
N THR A 74 13.46 14.04 5.27
CA THR A 74 14.26 13.55 4.14
C THR A 74 14.89 12.20 4.51
N TYR A 75 14.92 11.28 3.55
CA TYR A 75 15.54 9.96 3.62
C TYR A 75 16.63 9.86 2.54
N PRO A 76 17.87 10.29 2.84
CA PRO A 76 18.92 10.41 1.83
C PRO A 76 19.39 9.06 1.26
N GLU A 77 19.20 7.98 2.01
CA GLU A 77 19.66 6.63 1.65
C GLU A 77 18.52 5.69 1.24
N GLU A 78 17.27 6.17 1.20
CA GLU A 78 16.10 5.37 0.89
C GLU A 78 15.46 5.82 -0.42
N THR A 79 14.94 4.87 -1.20
CA THR A 79 14.06 5.20 -2.32
C THR A 79 12.69 5.60 -1.78
N ARG A 80 11.89 6.32 -2.58
CA ARG A 80 10.50 6.62 -2.24
C ARG A 80 9.68 5.39 -1.86
N TYR A 81 9.96 4.23 -2.46
CA TYR A 81 9.29 2.97 -2.13
C TYR A 81 9.67 2.43 -0.76
N THR A 82 10.97 2.37 -0.43
CA THR A 82 11.42 1.83 0.86
C THR A 82 11.00 2.74 2.01
N ALA A 83 11.09 4.06 1.83
CA ALA A 83 10.61 5.03 2.82
C ALA A 83 9.09 4.95 3.03
N ALA A 84 8.31 4.85 1.94
CA ALA A 84 6.86 4.67 2.02
C ALA A 84 6.49 3.37 2.73
N LEU A 85 7.16 2.25 2.40
CA LEU A 85 6.93 0.96 3.04
C LEU A 85 7.25 1.02 4.54
N ARG A 86 8.34 1.68 4.94
CA ARG A 86 8.70 1.85 6.35
C ARG A 86 7.60 2.57 7.12
N VAL A 87 7.08 3.66 6.55
CA VAL A 87 6.00 4.43 7.17
C VAL A 87 4.69 3.64 7.19
N PHE A 88 4.35 2.94 6.12
CA PHE A 88 3.20 2.04 6.07
C PHE A 88 3.29 0.94 7.13
N ALA A 89 4.42 0.23 7.19
CA ALA A 89 4.69 -0.82 8.17
C ALA A 89 4.61 -0.29 9.60
N GLN A 90 5.11 0.93 9.85
CA GLN A 90 4.99 1.55 11.16
C GLN A 90 3.52 1.86 11.49
N PHE A 91 2.74 2.40 10.56
CA PHE A 91 1.32 2.66 10.78
C PHE A 91 0.50 1.41 11.08
N THR A 92 0.76 0.30 10.38
CA THR A 92 0.05 -0.97 10.64
C THR A 92 0.26 -1.54 12.05
N LYS A 93 1.31 -1.11 12.78
CA LYS A 93 1.50 -1.48 14.20
C LYS A 93 0.52 -0.78 15.13
N TRP A 94 0.15 0.47 14.80
CA TRP A 94 -0.65 1.33 15.68
C TRP A 94 -2.12 1.40 15.26
N ILE A 95 -2.40 1.11 13.98
CA ILE A 95 -3.71 1.25 13.38
C ILE A 95 -4.27 -0.12 13.04
N LYS A 96 -5.43 -0.43 13.62
CA LYS A 96 -6.28 -1.53 13.15
C LYS A 96 -7.16 -1.01 12.02
N ALA A 97 -6.85 -1.43 10.80
CA ALA A 97 -7.64 -1.13 9.61
C ALA A 97 -8.48 -2.35 9.23
N GLU A 98 -9.69 -2.13 8.69
CA GLU A 98 -10.50 -3.22 8.17
C GLU A 98 -9.90 -3.78 6.88
N SER A 99 -9.34 -2.91 6.04
CA SER A 99 -8.60 -3.28 4.83
C SER A 99 -7.23 -2.61 4.75
N LEU A 100 -6.25 -3.36 4.25
CA LEU A 100 -4.96 -2.87 3.83
C LEU A 100 -4.81 -3.09 2.32
N CYS A 101 -4.25 -2.13 1.59
CA CYS A 101 -4.02 -2.29 0.16
C CYS A 101 -2.65 -1.76 -0.25
N VAL A 102 -1.93 -2.49 -1.09
CA VAL A 102 -0.66 -2.08 -1.66
C VAL A 102 -0.74 -2.15 -3.18
N THR A 103 -0.60 -1.00 -3.85
CA THR A 103 -0.52 -0.91 -5.32
C THR A 103 0.85 -0.35 -5.70
N MET A 104 1.75 -1.16 -6.25
CA MET A 104 3.04 -0.71 -6.78
C MET A 104 3.70 -1.79 -7.62
N SER A 105 4.60 -1.40 -8.52
CA SER A 105 5.38 -2.34 -9.35
C SER A 105 6.89 -2.06 -9.24
N PRO A 106 7.52 -2.32 -8.07
CA PRO A 106 8.95 -2.16 -7.90
C PRO A 106 9.73 -3.24 -8.67
N THR A 107 11.00 -2.97 -8.95
CA THR A 107 11.96 -3.97 -9.45
C THR A 107 12.28 -5.03 -8.39
N ASN A 108 12.77 -6.20 -8.79
CA ASN A 108 13.19 -7.24 -7.83
C ASN A 108 14.26 -6.73 -6.85
N ALA A 109 15.21 -5.91 -7.31
CA ALA A 109 16.22 -5.33 -6.44
C ALA A 109 15.62 -4.40 -5.37
N GLU A 110 14.52 -3.71 -5.68
CA GLU A 110 13.77 -2.91 -4.70
C GLU A 110 13.02 -3.80 -3.71
N VAL A 111 12.38 -4.88 -4.17
CA VAL A 111 11.71 -5.85 -3.28
C VAL A 111 12.71 -6.47 -2.31
N GLU A 112 13.91 -6.84 -2.75
CA GLU A 112 14.95 -7.37 -1.86
C GLU A 112 15.32 -6.35 -0.76
N ARG A 113 15.43 -5.06 -1.09
CA ARG A 113 15.65 -4.00 -0.09
C ARG A 113 14.47 -3.83 0.87
N MET A 114 13.25 -4.16 0.44
CA MET A 114 12.05 -4.08 1.27
C MET A 114 11.95 -5.19 2.31
N ARG A 115 12.57 -6.36 2.09
CA ARG A 115 12.49 -7.52 3.00
C ARG A 115 12.93 -7.19 4.42
N ASP A 116 13.91 -6.31 4.58
CA ASP A 116 14.46 -5.95 5.89
C ASP A 116 13.68 -4.80 6.58
N ILE A 117 12.70 -4.21 5.89
CA ILE A 117 11.93 -3.06 6.40
C ILE A 117 10.80 -3.52 7.32
N ILE A 118 10.12 -4.61 6.95
CA ILE A 118 9.04 -5.17 7.76
C ILE A 118 9.62 -6.32 8.61
N PRO A 119 9.61 -6.21 9.94
CA PRO A 119 10.07 -7.29 10.80
C PRO A 119 9.36 -8.61 10.49
N LYS A 120 10.09 -9.72 10.36
CA LYS A 120 9.52 -11.05 10.03
C LYS A 120 8.41 -11.52 10.98
N ASN A 121 8.47 -11.08 12.24
CA ASN A 121 7.47 -11.40 13.26
C ASN A 121 6.27 -10.44 13.25
N GLN A 122 6.31 -9.36 12.48
CA GLN A 122 5.19 -8.44 12.35
C GLN A 122 4.10 -9.07 11.49
N LYS A 123 2.88 -9.08 12.02
CA LYS A 123 1.69 -9.53 11.31
C LYS A 123 0.72 -8.36 11.16
N PHE A 124 0.07 -8.26 10.02
CA PHE A 124 -0.90 -7.21 9.75
C PHE A 124 -2.26 -7.56 10.37
N SER A 125 -2.78 -6.63 11.17
CA SER A 125 -4.12 -6.74 11.75
C SER A 125 -5.15 -6.13 10.79
N CYS A 126 -5.60 -6.92 9.80
CA CYS A 126 -6.63 -6.52 8.84
C CYS A 126 -7.54 -7.69 8.44
N ASN A 127 -8.77 -7.39 8.03
CA ASN A 127 -9.72 -8.40 7.55
C ASN A 127 -9.51 -8.69 6.07
N ILE A 128 -9.09 -7.68 5.30
CA ILE A 128 -8.85 -7.76 3.86
C ILE A 128 -7.47 -7.19 3.57
N PHE A 129 -6.67 -7.92 2.81
CA PHE A 129 -5.38 -7.46 2.32
C PHE A 129 -5.38 -7.49 0.78
N GLY A 130 -5.19 -6.33 0.16
CA GLY A 130 -5.10 -6.16 -1.28
C GLY A 130 -3.65 -5.97 -1.73
N VAL A 131 -3.22 -6.70 -2.76
CA VAL A 131 -1.98 -6.40 -3.50
C VAL A 131 -2.27 -6.30 -4.99
N GLU A 132 -1.81 -5.19 -5.57
CA GLU A 132 -1.87 -4.91 -6.99
C GLU A 132 -0.45 -4.58 -7.47
N THR A 133 0.13 -5.50 -8.25
CA THR A 133 1.54 -5.42 -8.64
C THR A 133 1.80 -6.22 -9.92
N LYS A 134 2.75 -5.76 -10.73
CA LYS A 134 3.35 -6.56 -11.81
C LYS A 134 4.51 -7.44 -11.32
N ASN A 135 4.93 -7.33 -10.06
CA ASN A 135 6.07 -8.07 -9.52
C ASN A 135 5.63 -9.13 -8.49
N PRO A 136 5.65 -10.43 -8.84
CA PRO A 136 5.27 -11.51 -7.93
C PRO A 136 6.07 -11.55 -6.63
N SER A 137 7.34 -11.11 -6.65
CA SER A 137 8.18 -11.05 -5.45
C SER A 137 7.61 -10.12 -4.38
N LEU A 138 6.91 -9.06 -4.79
CA LEU A 138 6.25 -8.14 -3.87
C LEU A 138 5.03 -8.78 -3.20
N ALA A 139 4.21 -9.51 -3.97
CA ALA A 139 3.09 -10.26 -3.42
C ALA A 139 3.60 -11.28 -2.39
N LYS A 140 4.68 -11.99 -2.72
CA LYS A 140 5.35 -12.93 -1.80
C LYS A 140 5.81 -12.28 -0.50
N LEU A 141 6.47 -11.12 -0.58
CA LEU A 141 6.89 -10.35 0.59
C LEU A 141 5.72 -10.11 1.55
N PHE A 142 4.58 -9.64 1.06
CA PHE A 142 3.46 -9.28 1.93
C PHE A 142 2.68 -10.48 2.48
N MET A 143 2.62 -11.60 1.74
CA MET A 143 1.98 -12.82 2.22
C MET A 143 2.60 -13.34 3.52
N GLU A 144 3.92 -13.16 3.71
CA GLU A 144 4.62 -13.54 4.94
C GLU A 144 4.09 -12.78 6.18
N HIS A 145 3.41 -11.66 6.00
CA HIS A 145 2.89 -10.81 7.08
C HIS A 145 1.38 -10.98 7.31
N LEU A 146 0.70 -11.85 6.56
CA LEU A 146 -0.73 -12.10 6.74
C LEU A 146 -1.01 -13.03 7.93
N GLN A 147 -2.18 -12.83 8.53
CA GLN A 147 -2.73 -13.67 9.58
C GLN A 147 -3.76 -14.64 8.98
N PRO A 148 -3.90 -15.86 9.53
CA PRO A 148 -4.99 -16.76 9.16
C PRO A 148 -6.35 -16.08 9.27
N GLY A 149 -7.23 -16.31 8.29
CA GLY A 149 -8.56 -15.69 8.23
C GLY A 149 -8.62 -14.28 7.62
N CYS A 150 -7.49 -13.67 7.27
CA CYS A 150 -7.46 -12.47 6.44
C CYS A 150 -7.82 -12.85 4.99
N SER A 151 -8.71 -12.09 4.34
CA SER A 151 -9.05 -12.31 2.92
C SER A 151 -8.01 -11.63 2.03
N LEU A 152 -7.42 -12.39 1.10
CA LEU A 152 -6.49 -11.87 0.11
C LEU A 152 -7.25 -11.44 -1.15
N LEU A 153 -7.05 -10.19 -1.55
CA LEU A 153 -7.53 -9.64 -2.82
C LEU A 153 -6.32 -9.37 -3.72
N MET A 154 -6.31 -9.97 -4.89
CA MET A 154 -5.32 -9.69 -5.92
C MET A 154 -6.06 -9.30 -7.17
N ASN A 155 -5.58 -8.25 -7.81
CA ASN A 155 -6.17 -7.75 -9.03
C ASN A 155 -5.43 -8.31 -10.25
N GLU A 156 -6.15 -8.99 -11.15
CA GLU A 156 -5.61 -9.50 -12.42
C GLU A 156 -5.43 -8.39 -13.47
N TYR A 157 -6.08 -7.22 -13.31
CA TYR A 157 -6.02 -6.14 -14.31
C TYR A 157 -4.64 -5.50 -14.51
N THR A 158 -3.65 -5.78 -13.65
CA THR A 158 -2.25 -5.39 -13.90
C THR A 158 -1.47 -6.34 -14.80
N GLN A 159 -2.08 -7.44 -15.28
CA GLN A 159 -1.45 -8.45 -16.15
C GLN A 159 -1.34 -8.06 -17.64
N LEU A 160 -1.67 -6.82 -18.03
CA LEU A 160 -1.80 -6.44 -19.46
C LEU A 160 -0.53 -6.48 -20.33
N ASP A 161 0.60 -7.06 -19.88
CA ASP A 161 1.79 -7.24 -20.72
C ASP A 161 2.42 -8.65 -20.68
N GLY A 162 1.78 -9.66 -20.07
CA GLY A 162 2.35 -11.03 -20.01
C GLY A 162 1.28 -12.13 -19.98
N ASP A 163 1.53 -13.21 -20.73
CA ASP A 163 0.61 -14.35 -20.94
C ASP A 163 0.44 -15.27 -19.70
N GLU A 164 1.17 -15.06 -18.61
CA GLU A 164 1.09 -15.90 -17.41
C GLU A 164 0.26 -15.22 -16.32
N SER A 165 -0.81 -15.89 -15.88
CA SER A 165 -1.59 -15.40 -14.75
C SER A 165 -0.72 -15.44 -13.50
N MET A 166 -0.85 -14.41 -12.66
CA MET A 166 -0.21 -14.42 -11.35
C MET A 166 -0.61 -15.68 -10.55
N LEU A 167 -1.84 -16.18 -10.77
CA LEU A 167 -2.40 -17.41 -10.20
C LEU A 167 -1.64 -18.70 -10.57
N ASP A 168 -0.88 -18.68 -11.67
CA ASP A 168 -0.17 -19.85 -12.17
C ASP A 168 1.25 -19.98 -11.60
N HIS A 169 1.68 -19.03 -10.75
CA HIS A 169 2.97 -19.12 -10.08
C HIS A 169 2.93 -20.03 -8.85
N ASP A 170 4.01 -20.79 -8.64
CA ASP A 170 4.28 -21.74 -7.52
C ASP A 170 4.05 -21.17 -6.11
N PHE A 171 3.85 -19.86 -5.96
CA PHE A 171 3.54 -19.27 -4.67
C PHE A 171 2.14 -19.65 -4.16
N PHE A 172 1.21 -20.01 -5.05
CA PHE A 172 -0.12 -20.50 -4.65
C PHE A 172 -0.14 -21.91 -4.08
N ASP A 173 0.91 -22.69 -4.37
CA ASP A 173 1.08 -24.05 -3.84
C ASP A 173 1.64 -24.07 -2.41
N THR A 174 1.82 -22.89 -1.80
CA THR A 174 2.35 -22.78 -0.43
C THR A 174 1.24 -22.94 0.62
N ASP A 175 1.57 -23.59 1.74
CA ASP A 175 0.65 -23.80 2.89
C ASP A 175 -0.01 -22.50 3.38
N VAL A 176 0.66 -21.37 3.17
CA VAL A 176 0.17 -20.02 3.53
C VAL A 176 -1.13 -19.69 2.80
N VAL A 177 -1.26 -20.06 1.52
CA VAL A 177 -2.47 -19.82 0.74
C VAL A 177 -3.63 -20.65 1.28
N SER A 178 -3.39 -21.92 1.62
CA SER A 178 -4.43 -22.82 2.16
C SER A 178 -5.11 -22.28 3.44
N LEU A 179 -4.39 -21.46 4.22
CA LEU A 179 -4.85 -20.87 5.49
C LEU A 179 -5.60 -19.54 5.34
N ILE A 180 -5.63 -18.97 4.13
CA ILE A 180 -6.07 -17.57 3.86
C ILE A 180 -7.41 -17.51 3.09
N VAL A 181 -7.91 -18.61 2.54
CA VAL A 181 -8.86 -18.52 1.41
C VAL A 181 -10.29 -18.06 1.76
N LYS A 182 -10.56 -16.78 1.47
CA LYS A 182 -11.64 -16.37 0.55
C LYS A 182 -11.01 -15.55 -0.57
N PHE A 183 -10.81 -16.16 -1.74
CA PHE A 183 -10.44 -15.41 -2.93
C PHE A 183 -11.66 -14.66 -3.44
N LEU A 184 -11.57 -13.33 -3.44
CA LEU A 184 -12.50 -12.49 -4.17
C LEU A 184 -11.80 -12.11 -5.48
N THR A 185 -11.93 -13.00 -6.47
CA THR A 185 -11.67 -12.62 -7.86
C THR A 185 -12.77 -11.62 -8.23
N LEU A 186 -12.38 -10.37 -8.50
CA LEU A 186 -13.27 -9.40 -9.13
C LEU A 186 -13.35 -9.76 -10.63
N GLY A 187 -14.05 -10.86 -10.90
CA GLY A 187 -14.34 -11.32 -12.25
C GLY A 187 -15.54 -10.59 -12.83
N HIS A 188 -15.41 -10.23 -14.11
CA HIS A 188 -16.54 -10.03 -15.00
C HIS A 188 -17.14 -11.38 -15.41
#